data_AF-U1Q657-F1
#
_entry.id   AF-U1Q657-F1
#
_cell.length_a   1.000
_cell.length_b   1.000
_cell.length_c   1.000
_cell.angle_alpha   90.00
_cell.angle_beta   90.00
_cell.angle_gamma   90.00
#
_symmetry.space_group_name_H-M   'P 1'
#
loop_
_entity.id
_entity.type
_entity.pdbx_description
1 polymer ?
#
loop_
_entity_poly.entity_id
_entity_poly.type
_entity_poly.pdbx_seq_one_letter_code
_entity_poly.pdbx_strand_id
1 'polypeptide(L)' 'MSQSEQTTDDEEDTTETTPEDTETGQQLECRRCERKQGLVGKYDINLCRQCFREVAREMGFRKYS' A
#
# COMPACT_ATOMS: atom_id res chain seq x y z
N MET A 1 20.69 16.10 -46.70
CA MET A 1 21.27 15.63 -45.43
C MET A 1 21.45 16.83 -44.52
N SER A 2 20.35 17.41 -44.04
CA SER A 2 20.36 18.62 -43.20
C SER A 2 19.09 18.68 -42.37
N GLN A 3 19.30 18.93 -41.06
CA GLN A 3 18.35 19.31 -40.01
C GLN A 3 17.49 18.11 -39.55
N SER A 4 17.33 17.79 -38.26
CA SER A 4 17.27 18.65 -37.07
C SER A 4 17.73 17.84 -35.83
N GLU A 5 18.61 18.38 -34.98
CA GLU A 5 18.28 19.06 -33.70
C GLU A 5 17.75 18.10 -32.62
N GLN A 6 18.63 17.85 -31.66
CA GLN A 6 18.35 17.21 -30.37
C GLN A 6 17.71 18.25 -29.43
N THR A 7 17.15 17.74 -28.33
CA THR A 7 16.61 18.41 -27.13
C THR A 7 15.15 18.86 -27.22
N THR A 8 14.26 18.00 -26.76
CA THR A 8 13.11 18.43 -25.95
C THR A 8 13.47 18.16 -24.50
N ASP A 9 13.84 19.24 -23.84
CA ASP A 9 13.63 19.44 -22.41
C ASP A 9 12.11 19.39 -22.19
N ASP A 10 11.64 18.56 -21.25
CA ASP A 10 10.37 18.82 -20.57
C ASP A 10 10.39 18.07 -19.23
N GLU A 11 10.24 18.88 -18.18
CA GLU A 11 9.84 18.53 -16.82
C GLU A 11 8.69 17.50 -16.85
N GLU A 12 8.48 16.62 -15.87
CA GLU A 12 7.85 16.98 -14.60
C GLU A 12 8.07 15.87 -13.57
N ASP A 13 8.50 16.30 -12.38
CA ASP A 13 8.19 15.67 -11.11
C ASP A 13 6.66 15.54 -11.00
N THR A 14 6.13 14.33 -11.04
CA THR A 14 4.80 14.06 -10.50
C THR A 14 4.83 12.70 -9.85
N THR A 15 4.92 12.75 -8.52
CA THR A 15 4.49 11.68 -7.64
C THR A 15 3.06 11.28 -8.00
N GLU A 16 2.90 10.27 -8.85
CA GLU A 16 1.60 9.60 -9.01
C GLU A 16 1.41 8.65 -7.81
N THR A 17 1.20 9.22 -6.63
CA THR A 17 0.33 8.59 -5.64
C THR A 17 -1.07 8.86 -6.13
N THR A 18 -1.59 8.01 -7.00
CA THR A 18 -3.00 8.03 -7.38
C THR A 18 -3.82 7.65 -6.13
N PRO A 19 -4.57 8.59 -5.52
CA PRO A 19 -5.58 8.23 -4.56
C PRO A 19 -6.79 7.87 -5.41
N GLU A 20 -6.90 6.59 -5.80
CA GLU A 20 -8.12 6.11 -6.45
C GLU A 20 -9.18 5.89 -5.36
N ASP A 21 -9.80 7.00 -4.98
CA ASP A 21 -11.07 7.09 -4.26
C ASP A 21 -12.16 6.38 -5.08
N THR A 22 -12.20 5.05 -4.95
CA THR A 22 -13.42 4.27 -5.18
C THR A 22 -13.99 3.92 -3.81
N GLU A 23 -15.30 4.12 -3.64
CA GLU A 23 -16.07 4.15 -2.37
C GLU A 23 -16.07 2.85 -1.52
N THR A 24 -15.04 2.01 -1.57
CA THR A 24 -14.74 0.96 -0.58
C THR A 24 -13.23 0.72 -0.58
N GLY A 25 -12.46 1.70 -0.12
CA GLY A 25 -10.99 1.70 -0.05
C GLY A 25 -10.41 0.72 0.98
N GLN A 26 -10.66 -0.58 0.79
CA GLN A 26 -9.98 -1.62 1.54
C GLN A 26 -8.59 -1.78 0.94
N GLN A 27 -7.56 -1.31 1.63
CA GLN A 27 -6.16 -1.63 1.32
C GLN A 27 -6.01 -3.16 1.38
N LEU A 28 -6.12 -3.83 0.22
CA LEU A 28 -6.08 -5.29 0.05
C LEU A 28 -4.65 -5.86 0.18
N GLU A 29 -3.78 -5.16 0.89
CA GLU A 29 -2.39 -5.53 1.11
C GLU A 29 -1.94 -5.24 2.53
N CYS A 30 -0.97 -6.03 3.00
CA CYS A 30 -0.44 -5.85 4.34
C CYS A 30 0.38 -4.56 4.41
N ARG A 31 0.01 -3.63 5.29
CA ARG A 31 0.72 -2.35 5.51
C ARG A 31 2.22 -2.44 5.83
N ARG A 32 2.70 -3.62 6.23
CA ARG A 32 4.10 -3.83 6.63
C ARG A 32 4.85 -4.84 5.76
N CYS A 33 4.11 -5.80 5.22
CA CYS A 33 4.68 -6.92 4.50
C CYS A 33 4.39 -6.82 2.98
N GLU A 34 3.53 -5.89 2.52
CA GLU A 34 3.03 -5.68 1.14
C GLU A 34 2.40 -6.91 0.47
N ARG A 35 2.31 -8.02 1.20
CA ARG A 35 1.70 -9.27 0.73
C ARG A 35 0.19 -9.18 0.82
N LYS A 36 -0.48 -9.57 -0.28
CA LYS A 36 -1.95 -9.70 -0.40
C LYS A 36 -2.49 -11.03 0.16
N GLN A 37 -1.60 -11.94 0.54
CA GLN A 37 -1.95 -13.30 0.99
C GLN A 37 -2.23 -13.35 2.49
N GLY A 38 -3.42 -13.82 2.88
CA GLY A 38 -3.82 -13.98 4.28
C GLY A 38 -3.85 -12.66 5.06
N LEU A 39 -4.48 -11.66 4.44
CA LEU A 39 -4.74 -10.35 5.02
C LEU A 39 -5.88 -10.43 6.04
N VAL A 40 -5.70 -9.77 7.17
CA VAL A 40 -6.75 -9.52 8.16
C VAL A 40 -7.31 -8.13 7.87
N GLY A 41 -8.39 -8.08 7.10
CA GLY A 41 -9.11 -6.83 6.78
C GLY A 41 -10.15 -6.42 7.84
N LYS A 42 -10.31 -7.20 8.92
CA LYS A 42 -11.28 -6.88 9.97
C LYS A 42 -10.79 -5.68 10.78
N TYR A 43 -11.70 -4.74 11.06
CA TYR A 43 -11.41 -3.53 11.83
C TYR A 43 -10.34 -2.61 11.21
N ASP A 44 -10.25 -2.58 9.87
CA ASP A 44 -9.30 -1.74 9.12
C ASP A 44 -7.82 -1.96 9.46
N ILE A 45 -7.50 -3.15 9.99
CA ILE A 45 -6.16 -3.52 10.45
C ILE A 45 -5.20 -3.76 9.27
N ASN A 46 -5.71 -4.26 8.13
CA ASN A 46 -4.96 -4.46 6.88
C ASN A 46 -3.53 -4.99 7.09
N LEU A 47 -3.40 -6.05 7.92
CA LEU A 47 -2.13 -6.72 8.24
C LEU A 47 -2.22 -8.20 7.88
N CYS A 48 -1.14 -8.79 7.38
CA CYS A 48 -1.10 -10.23 7.15
C CYS A 48 -1.02 -10.98 8.50
N ARG A 49 -1.42 -12.25 8.53
CA ARG A 49 -1.40 -13.09 9.75
C ARG A 49 -0.07 -13.11 10.53
N GLN A 50 1.07 -12.97 9.84
CA GLN A 50 2.40 -12.96 10.46
C GLN A 50 2.63 -11.60 11.14
N CYS A 51 2.51 -10.53 10.36
CA CYS A 51 2.59 -9.16 10.81
C CYS A 51 1.56 -8.88 11.96
N PHE A 52 0.34 -9.43 11.89
CA PHE A 52 -0.70 -9.29 12.91
C PHE A 52 -0.33 -9.91 14.26
N ARG A 53 0.35 -11.07 14.30
CA ARG A 53 0.71 -11.73 15.58
C ARG A 53 1.70 -10.93 16.42
N GLU A 54 2.53 -10.13 15.78
CA GLU A 54 3.48 -9.24 16.45
C GLU A 54 2.76 -8.05 17.07
N VAL A 55 1.92 -7.38 16.26
CA VAL A 55 1.22 -6.16 16.64
C VAL A 55 0.00 -6.44 17.53
N ALA A 56 -0.55 -7.67 17.50
CA ALA A 56 -1.73 -8.05 18.28
C ALA A 56 -1.56 -7.80 19.77
N ARG A 57 -0.37 -8.02 20.34
CA ARG A 57 -0.11 -7.78 21.77
C ARG A 57 -0.14 -6.29 22.10
N GLU A 58 0.42 -5.46 21.23
CA GLU A 58 0.48 -4.00 21.39
C GLU A 58 -0.88 -3.34 21.16
N MET A 59 -1.66 -3.85 20.21
CA MET A 59 -3.06 -3.46 19.96
C MET A 59 -4.03 -3.90 21.07
N GLY A 60 -3.57 -4.70 22.04
CA GLY A 60 -4.40 -5.14 23.17
C GLY A 60 -5.27 -6.36 22.88
N PHE A 61 -5.04 -7.10 21.79
CA PHE A 61 -5.71 -8.38 21.56
C PHE A 61 -5.20 -9.41 22.58
N ARG A 62 -6.14 -10.00 23.32
CA ARG A 62 -5.87 -11.10 24.26
C ARG A 62 -6.35 -12.41 23.65
N LYS A 63 -5.54 -13.45 23.79
CA LYS A 63 -5.96 -14.81 23.45
C LYS A 63 -6.89 -15.30 24.54
N TYR A 64 -8.17 -15.42 24.23
CA TYR A 64 -9.12 -16.17 25.05
C TYR A 64 -9.15 -17.61 24.52
N SER A 65 -9.10 -18.57 25.44
CA SER A 65 -9.04 -20.01 25.17
C SER A 65 -10.39 -20.55 24.70
#